data_AF-A0A7K8LM85-F1
#
_entry.id   AF-A0A7K8LM85-F1
#
_cell.length_a   1.000
_cell.length_b   1.000
_cell.length_c   1.000
_cell.angle_alpha   90.00
_cell.angle_beta   90.00
_cell.angle_gamma   90.00
#
_symmetry.space_group_name_H-M   'P 1'
#
loop_
_entity.id
_entity.type
_entity.pdbx_description
1 polymer ?
#
loop_
_entity_poly.entity_id
_entity_poly.type
_entity_poly.pdbx_seq_one_letter_code
_entity_poly.pdbx_strand_id
1 'polypeptide(L)'
;DVAAPGRRKKCSLCTKILGQMKAMAGEDPDNEAVEAALGKVCQALGKRLGRICKRLVKKFRDQISEALQNGDQPRDICAAMGFCKA
;
A
#
# COMPACT_ATOMS: atom_id res chain seq x y z
N ASP A 1 -10.04 8.74 23.02
CA ASP A 1 -10.20 8.25 21.63
C ASP A 1 -9.89 6.76 21.49
N VAL A 2 -10.91 5.90 21.59
CA VAL A 2 -10.74 4.44 21.44
C VAL A 2 -10.51 4.13 19.96
N ALA A 3 -9.25 4.09 19.54
CA ALA A 3 -8.88 3.45 18.29
C ALA A 3 -9.32 1.98 18.38
N ALA A 4 -10.46 1.66 17.75
CA ALA A 4 -10.98 0.30 17.70
C ALA A 4 -9.85 -0.67 17.32
N PRO A 5 -9.66 -1.80 18.02
CA PRO A 5 -8.50 -2.69 17.85
C PRO A 5 -8.33 -3.20 16.40
N GLY A 6 -9.40 -3.16 15.60
CA GLY A 6 -9.35 -3.46 14.16
C GLY A 6 -8.71 -2.37 13.28
N ARG A 7 -8.80 -1.08 13.65
CA ARG A 7 -8.29 0.03 12.82
C ARG A 7 -6.76 0.13 12.88
N ARG A 8 -6.15 -0.04 14.07
CA ARG A 8 -4.68 -0.04 14.19
C ARG A 8 -4.03 -1.18 13.39
N LYS A 9 -4.64 -2.37 13.42
CA LYS A 9 -4.19 -3.53 12.61
C LYS A 9 -4.33 -3.27 11.12
N LYS A 10 -5.46 -2.71 10.67
CA LYS A 10 -5.67 -2.32 9.26
C LYS A 10 -4.64 -1.31 8.78
N CYS A 11 -4.37 -0.28 9.58
CA CYS A 11 -3.35 0.72 9.29
C CYS A 11 -1.97 0.07 9.14
N SER A 12 -1.52 -0.72 10.13
CA SER A 12 -0.22 -1.39 10.09
C SER A 12 -0.05 -2.34 8.89
N LEU A 13 -1.11 -3.08 8.53
CA LEU A 13 -1.08 -3.95 7.36
C LEU A 13 -0.98 -3.14 6.06
N CYS A 14 -1.77 -2.08 5.94
CA CYS A 14 -1.75 -1.21 4.78
C CYS A 14 -0.38 -0.54 4.61
N THR A 15 0.17 0.06 5.67
CA THR A 15 1.46 0.76 5.60
C THR A 15 2.60 -0.19 5.30
N LYS A 16 2.56 -1.42 5.82
CA LYS A 16 3.56 -2.44 5.49
C LYS A 16 3.51 -2.85 4.02
N ILE A 17 2.32 -3.00 3.44
CA ILE A 17 2.14 -3.33 2.02
C ILE A 17 2.66 -2.19 1.15
N LEU A 18 2.24 -0.95 1.42
CA LEU A 18 2.65 0.22 0.64
C LEU A 18 4.15 0.55 0.80
N GLY A 19 4.71 0.36 2.00
CA GLY A 19 6.15 0.52 2.21
C GLY A 19 6.97 -0.46 1.36
N GLN A 20 6.48 -1.70 1.19
CA GLN A 20 7.11 -2.66 0.28
C GLN A 20 6.91 -2.28 -1.19
N MET A 21 5.75 -1.72 -1.57
CA MET A 21 5.56 -1.19 -2.92
C MET A 21 6.55 -0.08 -3.24
N LYS A 22 6.67 0.91 -2.34
CA LYS A 22 7.61 2.03 -2.49
C LYS A 22 9.06 1.54 -2.57
N ALA A 23 9.45 0.61 -1.69
CA ALA A 23 10.80 0.03 -1.72
C ALA A 23 11.10 -0.73 -3.03
N MET A 24 10.10 -1.34 -3.66
CA MET A 24 10.25 -2.02 -4.95
C MET A 24 10.21 -1.06 -6.14
N ALA A 25 9.47 0.04 -6.04
CA ALA A 25 9.30 1.02 -7.10
C ALA A 25 10.50 1.97 -7.21
N GLY A 26 11.10 2.37 -6.08
CA GLY A 26 12.23 3.32 -6.03
C GLY A 26 11.85 4.68 -5.44
N GLU A 27 12.80 5.63 -5.44
CA GLU A 27 12.59 6.99 -4.92
C GLU A 27 11.71 7.85 -5.84
N ASP A 28 11.89 7.73 -7.16
CA ASP A 28 11.10 8.44 -8.18
C ASP A 28 10.65 7.46 -9.28
N PRO A 29 9.66 6.59 -8.99
CA PRO A 29 9.26 5.56 -9.93
C PRO A 29 8.46 6.15 -11.10
N ASP A 30 8.81 5.74 -12.32
CA ASP A 30 7.95 5.96 -13.48
C ASP A 30 6.73 5.00 -13.49
N ASN A 31 5.85 5.18 -14.46
CA ASN A 31 4.63 4.38 -14.60
C ASN A 31 4.93 2.87 -14.70
N GLU A 32 5.99 2.48 -15.41
CA GLU A 32 6.34 1.06 -15.58
C GLU A 32 6.91 0.46 -14.29
N ALA A 33 7.74 1.19 -13.55
CA ALA A 33 8.29 0.78 -12.27
C ALA A 33 7.17 0.56 -11.24
N VAL A 34 6.20 1.47 -11.17
CA VAL A 34 5.03 1.33 -10.29
C VAL A 34 4.20 0.10 -10.66
N GLU A 35 3.88 -0.10 -11.94
CA GLU A 35 3.08 -1.23 -12.38
C GLU A 35 3.80 -2.58 -12.15
N ALA A 36 5.11 -2.62 -12.37
CA ALA A 36 5.94 -3.77 -12.05
C ALA A 36 5.94 -4.07 -10.53
N ALA A 37 6.04 -3.04 -9.69
CA ALA A 37 5.97 -3.18 -8.24
C ALA A 37 4.61 -3.74 -7.80
N LEU A 38 3.50 -3.18 -8.31
CA LEU A 38 2.14 -3.64 -8.01
C LEU A 38 1.89 -5.10 -8.42
N GLY A 39 2.45 -5.53 -9.55
CA GLY A 39 2.35 -6.91 -10.03
C GLY A 39 3.10 -7.93 -9.16
N LYS A 40 4.23 -7.53 -8.56
CA LYS A 40 5.15 -8.45 -7.86
C LYS A 40 5.01 -8.39 -6.33
N VAL A 41 4.69 -7.24 -5.75
CA VAL A 41 4.69 -7.01 -4.30
C VAL A 41 3.82 -8.00 -3.54
N CYS A 42 2.63 -8.31 -4.04
CA CYS A 42 1.72 -9.22 -3.33
C CYS A 42 2.23 -10.66 -3.30
N GLN A 43 3.15 -11.04 -4.19
CA GLN A 43 3.79 -12.35 -4.18
C GLN A 43 4.94 -12.38 -3.16
N ALA A 44 5.75 -11.30 -3.12
CA ALA A 44 6.85 -11.14 -2.18
C ALA A 44 6.42 -11.19 -0.70
N LEU A 45 5.19 -10.77 -0.40
CA LEU A 45 4.64 -10.71 0.95
C LEU A 45 4.13 -12.07 1.51
N GLY A 46 4.24 -13.16 0.73
CA GLY A 46 3.83 -14.52 1.14
C GLY A 46 2.32 -14.76 1.19
N LYS A 47 1.88 -16.00 1.46
CA LYS A 47 0.48 -16.45 1.30
C LYS A 47 -0.57 -15.62 2.04
N ARG A 48 -0.34 -15.30 3.33
CA ARG A 48 -1.36 -14.62 4.16
C ARG A 48 -1.47 -13.13 3.78
N LEU A 49 -0.36 -12.43 3.76
CA LEU A 49 -0.30 -11.00 3.50
C LEU A 49 -0.55 -10.70 2.01
N GLY A 50 -0.06 -11.57 1.12
CA GLY A 50 -0.32 -11.49 -0.32
C GLY A 50 -1.80 -11.51 -0.69
N ARG A 51 -2.63 -12.30 0.00
CA ARG A 51 -4.10 -12.26 -0.19
C ARG A 51 -4.71 -10.92 0.19
N ILE A 52 -4.20 -10.27 1.23
CA ILE A 52 -4.67 -8.95 1.67
C ILE A 52 -4.20 -7.89 0.66
N CYS A 53 -2.92 -7.94 0.28
CA CYS A 53 -2.32 -7.08 -0.73
C CYS A 53 -3.10 -7.12 -2.04
N LYS A 54 -3.41 -8.32 -2.57
CA LYS A 54 -4.17 -8.45 -3.82
C LYS A 54 -5.54 -7.74 -3.78
N ARG A 55 -6.23 -7.78 -2.63
CA ARG A 55 -7.50 -7.06 -2.46
C ARG A 55 -7.30 -5.55 -2.42
N LEU A 56 -6.21 -5.11 -1.80
CA LEU A 56 -5.84 -3.70 -1.67
C LEU A 56 -5.49 -3.12 -3.04
N VAL A 57 -4.57 -3.77 -3.77
CA VAL A 57 -4.20 -3.41 -5.15
C VAL A 57 -5.41 -3.45 -6.07
N LYS A 58 -6.23 -4.51 -6.04
CA LYS A 58 -7.41 -4.60 -6.92
C LYS A 58 -8.40 -3.45 -6.72
N LYS A 59 -8.56 -2.95 -5.49
CA LYS A 59 -9.54 -1.92 -5.15
C LYS A 59 -8.99 -0.49 -5.33
N PHE A 60 -7.70 -0.30 -5.09
CA PHE A 60 -7.08 1.02 -4.99
C PHE A 60 -5.89 1.18 -5.93
N ARG A 61 -5.80 0.39 -7.02
CA ARG A 61 -4.64 0.38 -7.93
C ARG A 61 -4.28 1.79 -8.38
N ASP A 62 -5.25 2.52 -8.92
CA ASP A 62 -5.01 3.82 -9.55
C ASP A 62 -4.56 4.83 -8.49
N GLN A 63 -5.26 4.89 -7.35
CA GLN A 63 -4.91 5.75 -6.22
C GLN A 63 -3.52 5.41 -5.63
N ILE A 64 -3.15 4.14 -5.54
CA ILE A 64 -1.82 3.73 -5.07
C ILE A 64 -0.75 4.11 -6.10
N SER A 65 -1.04 3.95 -7.39
CA SER A 65 -0.10 4.24 -8.46
C SER A 65 0.24 5.73 -8.51
N GLU A 66 -0.80 6.56 -8.51
CA GLU A 66 -0.69 8.02 -8.46
C GLU A 66 0.07 8.47 -7.21
N ALA A 67 -0.28 7.93 -6.04
CA ALA A 67 0.38 8.30 -4.79
C ALA A 67 1.86 7.89 -4.75
N LEU A 68 2.21 6.73 -5.32
CA LEU A 68 3.62 6.31 -5.42
C LEU A 68 4.41 7.20 -6.37
N GLN A 69 3.82 7.66 -7.47
CA GLN A 69 4.45 8.60 -8.41
C GLN A 69 4.62 9.99 -7.80
N ASN A 70 3.68 10.41 -6.95
CA ASN A 70 3.76 11.66 -6.21
C ASN A 70 4.71 11.59 -5.00
N GLY A 71 5.34 10.43 -4.74
CA GLY A 71 6.26 10.25 -3.64
C GLY A 71 5.60 10.20 -2.26
N ASP A 72 4.28 10.00 -2.19
CA ASP A 72 3.51 10.02 -0.95
C ASP A 72 4.03 8.99 0.07
N GLN A 73 3.81 9.29 1.35
CA GLN A 73 4.21 8.39 2.43
C GLN A 73 3.16 7.29 2.63
N PRO A 74 3.57 6.03 2.86
CA PRO A 74 2.67 4.89 3.05
C PRO A 74 1.54 5.14 4.06
N ARG A 75 1.78 5.91 5.11
CA ARG A 75 0.77 6.22 6.13
C ARG A 75 -0.32 7.13 5.59
N ASP A 76 0.02 8.12 4.77
CA ASP A 76 -0.91 9.13 4.25
C ASP A 76 -1.82 8.51 3.20
N ILE A 77 -1.26 7.70 2.30
CA ILE A 77 -2.04 6.89 1.35
C ILE A 77 -3.01 5.97 2.10
N CYS A 78 -2.56 5.31 3.17
CA CYS A 78 -3.42 4.47 3.99
C CYS A 78 -4.48 5.25 4.78
N ALA A 79 -4.23 6.51 5.13
CA ALA A 79 -5.21 7.40 5.74
C ALA A 79 -6.28 7.82 4.71
N ALA A 80 -5.86 8.17 3.49
CA ALA A 80 -6.76 8.50 2.38
C ALA A 80 -7.69 7.32 2.01
N MET A 81 -7.19 6.08 2.11
CA MET A 81 -8.00 4.87 1.91
C MET A 81 -8.84 4.46 3.14
N GLY A 82 -8.78 5.22 4.25
CA GLY A 82 -9.54 4.98 5.47
C GLY A 82 -9.02 3.83 6.36
N PHE A 83 -7.81 3.32 6.09
CA PHE A 83 -7.18 2.28 6.89
C PHE A 83 -6.44 2.85 8.11
N CYS A 84 -5.86 4.03 7.98
CA CYS A 84 -5.27 4.81 9.06
C CYS A 84 -6.18 5.97 9.48
N LYS A 85 -5.98 6.47 10.69
CA LYS A 85 -6.52 7.78 11.07
C LYS A 85 -5.63 8.84 10.40
N ALA A 86 -6.25 9.85 9.77
CA ALA A 86 -5.57 11.08 9.38
C ALA A 86 -4.84 11.65 10.59
#